data_AF-A0A7C3WB21-F1
#
_entry.id   AF-A0A7C3WB21-F1
#
_cell.length_a   1.000
_cell.length_b   1.000
_cell.length_c   1.000
_cell.angle_alpha   90.00
_cell.angle_beta   90.00
_cell.angle_gamma   90.00
#
_symmetry.space_group_name_H-M   'P 1'
#
loop_
_entity.id
_entity.type
_entity.pdbx_description
1 polymer ?
#
loop_
_entity_poly.entity_id
_entity_poly.type
_entity_poly.pdbx_seq_one_letter_code
_entity_poly.pdbx_strand_id
1 'polypeptide(L)'
;PFSIRDEWYMHMRFRPDMQGVIPLLVAKPSDQVRKGPYVYPRGPYDHIVAGSGQDEIMMWAVERPDGGRGFGFTGGHFHKNWGNENFRKIVLNALLWVAQVEVPANGVASTVDEEDLKQNLDPKGK
;
A
#
# COMPACT_ATOMS: atom_id res chain seq x y z
N PRO A 1 -10.70 7.80 7.59
CA PRO A 1 -10.13 7.53 6.23
C PRO A 1 -9.04 8.56 5.93
N PHE A 2 -7.99 8.21 5.17
CA PHE A 2 -6.91 9.13 4.79
C PHE A 2 -6.71 9.14 3.27
N SER A 3 -6.04 10.16 2.75
CA SER A 3 -5.64 10.26 1.34
C SER A 3 -4.16 10.60 1.26
N ILE A 4 -3.46 10.01 0.29
CA ILE A 4 -2.03 10.22 0.11
C ILE A 4 -1.65 10.12 -1.37
N ARG A 5 -0.73 10.98 -1.79
CA ARG A 5 -0.11 10.87 -3.11
C ARG A 5 1.05 9.90 -3.01
N ASP A 6 1.02 8.85 -3.81
CA ASP A 6 2.09 7.85 -3.92
C ASP A 6 2.19 7.31 -5.35
N GLU A 7 3.23 6.52 -5.63
CA GLU A 7 3.34 5.74 -6.87
C GLU A 7 2.68 4.37 -6.68
N TRP A 8 1.36 4.37 -6.46
CA TRP A 8 0.61 3.15 -6.22
C TRP A 8 0.61 2.21 -7.42
N TYR A 9 0.98 0.96 -7.20
CA TYR A 9 0.71 -0.11 -8.15
C TYR A 9 -0.71 -0.65 -7.97
N MET A 10 -1.45 -0.71 -9.08
CA MET A 10 -2.82 -1.23 -9.18
C MET A 10 -2.85 -2.41 -10.15
N HIS A 11 -4.02 -3.04 -10.30
CA HIS A 11 -4.24 -4.20 -11.16
C HIS A 11 -3.44 -5.43 -10.69
N MET A 12 -3.40 -5.62 -9.38
CA MET A 12 -2.81 -6.80 -8.74
C MET A 12 -3.61 -8.06 -9.13
N ARG A 13 -2.90 -9.12 -9.51
CA ARG A 13 -3.50 -10.42 -9.82
C ARG A 13 -3.44 -11.30 -8.58
N PHE A 14 -4.60 -11.68 -8.06
CA PHE A 14 -4.71 -12.58 -6.92
C PHE A 14 -4.98 -14.02 -7.35
N ARG A 15 -4.78 -14.96 -6.44
CA ARG A 15 -5.18 -16.36 -6.59
C ARG A 15 -6.69 -16.48 -6.89
N PRO A 16 -7.15 -17.59 -7.48
CA PRO A 16 -8.57 -17.84 -7.72
C PRO A 16 -9.42 -17.60 -6.46
N ASP A 17 -10.59 -16.96 -6.65
CA ASP A 17 -11.55 -16.60 -5.59
C ASP A 17 -10.94 -15.80 -4.43
N MET A 18 -9.78 -15.18 -4.67
CA MET A 18 -8.92 -14.54 -3.67
C MET A 18 -8.42 -15.45 -2.55
N GLN A 19 -8.87 -16.70 -2.43
CA GLN A 19 -8.74 -17.61 -1.26
C GLN A 19 -8.32 -16.86 0.02
N GLY A 20 -7.36 -17.24 0.86
CA GLY A 20 -7.02 -16.45 2.08
C GLY A 20 -6.40 -15.03 1.86
N VAL A 21 -6.87 -14.19 0.94
CA VAL A 21 -6.44 -12.79 0.74
C VAL A 21 -7.50 -11.90 1.38
N ILE A 22 -7.08 -11.05 2.31
CA ILE A 22 -7.96 -10.11 3.00
C ILE A 22 -7.57 -8.69 2.55
N PRO A 23 -8.42 -7.96 1.81
CA PRO A 23 -8.17 -6.56 1.47
C PRO A 23 -8.09 -5.69 2.73
N LEU A 24 -7.09 -4.79 2.77
CA LEU A 24 -6.90 -3.84 3.87
C LEU A 24 -7.03 -2.39 3.39
N LEU A 25 -6.37 -2.06 2.27
CA LEU A 25 -6.53 -0.77 1.59
C LEU A 25 -7.10 -1.01 0.22
N VAL A 26 -8.26 -0.41 -0.01
CA VAL A 26 -8.98 -0.43 -1.28
C VAL A 26 -9.17 1.00 -1.72
N ALA A 27 -8.81 1.28 -2.96
CA ALA A 27 -8.99 2.59 -3.57
C ALA A 27 -9.57 2.43 -4.98
N LYS A 28 -10.14 3.50 -5.52
CA LYS A 28 -10.64 3.54 -6.89
C LYS A 28 -9.75 4.47 -7.71
N PRO A 29 -8.77 3.94 -8.46
CA PRO A 29 -7.90 4.78 -9.29
C PRO A 29 -8.69 5.54 -10.34
N SER A 30 -8.28 6.78 -10.59
CA SER A 30 -8.91 7.60 -11.62
C SER A 30 -8.56 7.11 -13.02
N ASP A 31 -9.39 7.48 -13.98
CA ASP A 31 -9.13 7.26 -15.40
C ASP A 31 -7.80 7.85 -15.87
N GLN A 32 -7.36 8.96 -15.27
CA GLN A 32 -6.06 9.55 -15.58
C GLN A 32 -4.91 8.62 -15.20
N VAL A 33 -5.01 7.91 -14.07
CA VAL A 33 -4.01 6.91 -13.69
C VAL A 33 -4.06 5.72 -14.64
N ARG A 34 -5.26 5.20 -14.95
CA ARG A 34 -5.44 4.03 -15.84
C ARG A 34 -5.00 4.26 -17.28
N LYS A 35 -5.20 5.48 -17.80
CA LYS A 35 -4.85 5.90 -19.17
C LYS A 35 -3.45 6.54 -19.26
N GLY A 36 -2.80 6.79 -18.12
CA GLY A 36 -1.56 7.55 -18.06
C GLY A 36 -0.34 6.78 -18.58
N PRO A 37 0.71 7.48 -19.05
CA PRO A 37 1.93 6.87 -19.56
C PRO A 37 2.88 6.38 -18.45
N TYR A 38 2.39 6.35 -17.20
CA TYR A 38 3.20 6.15 -15.98
C TYR A 38 3.51 4.67 -15.69
N VAL A 39 2.87 3.74 -16.40
CA VAL A 39 3.13 2.30 -16.29
C VAL A 39 4.33 1.90 -17.17
N TYR A 40 5.08 0.87 -16.77
CA TYR A 40 6.11 0.25 -17.60
C TYR A 40 5.76 -1.22 -17.92
N PRO A 41 5.83 -1.66 -19.20
CA PRO A 41 6.09 -0.84 -20.38
C PRO A 41 4.99 0.23 -20.59
N ARG A 42 5.28 1.28 -21.38
CA ARG A 42 4.38 2.44 -21.49
C ARG A 42 3.03 2.01 -22.09
N GLY A 43 1.96 2.30 -21.34
CA GLY A 43 0.58 2.11 -21.76
C GLY A 43 0.05 3.24 -22.65
N PRO A 44 -1.28 3.34 -22.84
CA PRO A 44 -2.30 2.57 -22.13
C PRO A 44 -2.42 1.12 -22.64
N TYR A 45 -2.78 0.21 -21.73
CA TYR A 45 -3.12 -1.17 -22.06
C TYR A 45 -4.63 -1.37 -21.93
N ASP A 46 -5.28 -1.93 -22.97
CA ASP A 46 -6.74 -2.06 -23.01
C ASP A 46 -7.32 -2.76 -21.79
N HIS A 47 -6.67 -3.83 -21.31
CA HIS A 47 -7.12 -4.57 -20.13
C HIS A 47 -7.03 -3.76 -18.81
N ILE A 48 -6.11 -2.79 -18.72
CA ILE A 48 -6.01 -1.88 -17.56
C ILE A 48 -7.08 -0.79 -17.65
N VAL A 49 -7.32 -0.26 -18.86
CA VAL A 49 -8.34 0.77 -19.13
C VAL A 49 -9.75 0.22 -18.92
N ALA A 50 -9.98 -1.05 -19.28
CA ALA A 50 -11.25 -1.75 -19.07
C ALA A 50 -11.65 -1.81 -17.59
N GLY A 51 -10.70 -1.68 -16.66
CA GLY A 51 -10.96 -1.59 -15.22
C GLY A 51 -11.47 -0.23 -14.73
N SER A 52 -11.82 0.71 -15.61
CA SER A 52 -12.36 2.02 -15.20
C SER A 52 -13.50 1.90 -14.18
N GLY A 53 -13.44 2.71 -13.11
CA GLY A 53 -14.41 2.70 -12.02
C GLY A 53 -14.31 1.52 -11.04
N GLN A 54 -13.42 0.55 -11.29
CA GLN A 54 -13.22 -0.60 -10.40
C GLN A 54 -12.38 -0.24 -9.17
N ASP A 55 -12.70 -0.90 -8.07
CA ASP A 55 -11.92 -0.89 -6.84
C ASP A 55 -10.65 -1.74 -7.02
N GLU A 56 -9.56 -1.28 -6.42
CA GLU A 56 -8.23 -1.86 -6.54
C GLU A 56 -7.61 -1.98 -5.16
N ILE A 57 -6.97 -3.12 -4.91
CA ILE A 57 -6.41 -3.46 -3.61
C ILE A 57 -4.95 -3.01 -3.55
N MET A 58 -4.68 -1.99 -2.73
CA MET A 58 -3.34 -1.40 -2.52
C MET A 58 -2.59 -2.05 -1.35
N MET A 59 -3.32 -2.72 -0.47
CA MET A 59 -2.76 -3.48 0.65
C MET A 59 -3.66 -4.66 0.98
N TRP A 60 -3.06 -5.81 1.27
CA TRP A 60 -3.78 -7.04 1.61
C TRP A 60 -3.01 -7.89 2.60
N ALA A 61 -3.71 -8.65 3.42
CA ALA A 61 -3.15 -9.68 4.29
C ALA A 61 -3.38 -11.07 3.71
N VAL A 62 -2.51 -12.02 4.10
CA VAL A 62 -2.59 -13.44 3.79
C VAL A 62 -2.27 -14.24 5.03
N GLU A 63 -3.17 -15.16 5.38
CA GLU A 63 -2.91 -16.19 6.38
C GLU A 63 -2.83 -17.56 5.68
N ARG A 64 -1.77 -18.31 5.98
CA ARG A 64 -1.54 -19.65 5.47
C ARG A 64 -2.14 -20.69 6.45
N PRO A 65 -2.53 -21.89 5.98
CA PRO A 65 -3.11 -22.92 6.85
C PRO A 65 -2.22 -23.36 8.02
N ASP A 66 -0.91 -23.15 7.93
CA ASP A 66 0.08 -23.43 8.98
C ASP A 66 0.23 -22.28 10.00
N GLY A 67 -0.65 -21.27 9.96
CA GLY A 67 -0.61 -20.10 10.84
C GLY A 67 0.38 -19.02 10.41
N GLY A 68 1.10 -19.22 9.30
CA GLY A 68 2.00 -18.21 8.75
C GLY A 68 1.25 -17.00 8.20
N ARG A 69 1.74 -15.79 8.48
CA ARG A 69 1.12 -14.52 8.10
C ARG A 69 2.01 -13.70 7.18
N GLY A 70 1.41 -12.94 6.29
CA GLY A 70 2.11 -12.00 5.42
C GLY A 70 1.18 -10.92 4.90
N PHE A 71 1.71 -9.78 4.48
CA PHE A 71 0.93 -8.76 3.80
C PHE A 71 1.68 -8.23 2.57
N GLY A 72 0.92 -7.73 1.59
CA GLY A 72 1.45 -6.96 0.48
C GLY A 72 0.98 -5.52 0.57
N PHE A 73 1.81 -4.60 0.08
CA PHE A 73 1.56 -3.17 0.10
C PHE A 73 2.23 -2.52 -1.11
N THR A 74 1.47 -1.77 -1.92
CA THR A 74 1.97 -1.14 -3.15
C THR A 74 2.31 0.33 -2.99
N GLY A 75 2.34 0.83 -1.76
CA GLY A 75 2.76 2.18 -1.42
C GLY A 75 4.21 2.24 -0.93
N GLY A 76 4.64 3.43 -0.53
CA GLY A 76 5.96 3.68 0.05
C GLY A 76 6.97 4.29 -0.90
N HIS A 77 6.55 4.79 -2.07
CA HIS A 77 7.46 5.44 -3.02
C HIS A 77 7.92 6.81 -2.49
N PHE A 78 7.01 7.66 -2.01
CA PHE A 78 7.42 8.94 -1.42
C PHE A 78 7.71 8.80 0.08
N HIS A 79 8.99 8.90 0.49
CA HIS A 79 9.43 8.84 1.89
C HIS A 79 8.64 9.77 2.83
N LYS A 80 8.29 10.98 2.38
CA LYS A 80 7.48 11.93 3.17
C LYS A 80 6.15 11.35 3.66
N ASN A 81 5.61 10.32 3.00
CA ASN A 81 4.36 9.68 3.36
C ASN A 81 4.42 9.00 4.72
N TRP A 82 5.62 8.63 5.18
CA TRP A 82 5.83 8.11 6.54
C TRP A 82 5.54 9.12 7.63
N GLY A 83 5.46 10.42 7.32
CA GLY A 83 4.97 11.44 8.25
C GLY A 83 3.46 11.37 8.50
N ASN A 84 2.68 10.80 7.57
CA ASN A 84 1.25 10.62 7.75
C ASN A 84 0.96 9.49 8.76
N GLU A 85 0.35 9.83 9.88
CA GLU A 85 0.08 8.89 10.97
C GLU A 85 -0.72 7.66 10.52
N ASN A 86 -1.77 7.84 9.70
CA ASN A 86 -2.62 6.73 9.28
C ASN A 86 -1.91 5.79 8.31
N PHE A 87 -1.13 6.35 7.38
CA PHE A 87 -0.29 5.58 6.45
C PHE A 87 0.77 4.77 7.20
N ARG A 88 1.42 5.38 8.19
CA ARG A 88 2.39 4.70 9.05
C ARG A 88 1.73 3.63 9.93
N LYS A 89 0.61 3.96 10.57
CA LYS A 89 -0.12 3.08 11.50
C LYS A 89 -0.58 1.79 10.85
N ILE A 90 -1.11 1.83 9.63
CA ILE A 90 -1.58 0.61 8.97
C ILE A 90 -0.43 -0.37 8.66
N VAL A 91 0.74 0.14 8.26
CA VAL A 91 1.93 -0.67 8.02
C VAL A 91 2.47 -1.23 9.34
N LEU A 92 2.57 -0.42 10.39
CA LEU A 92 3.01 -0.88 11.72
C LEU A 92 2.09 -1.94 12.31
N ASN A 93 0.77 -1.78 12.17
CA ASN A 93 -0.21 -2.78 12.60
C ASN A 93 -0.01 -4.11 11.84
N ALA A 94 0.24 -4.05 10.53
CA ALA A 94 0.50 -5.23 9.73
C ALA A 94 1.82 -5.93 10.11
N LEU A 95 2.86 -5.17 10.48
CA LEU A 95 4.12 -5.71 11.00
C LEU A 95 3.93 -6.44 12.33
N LEU A 96 3.19 -5.85 13.29
CA LEU A 96 2.85 -6.55 14.54
C LEU A 96 2.07 -7.83 14.26
N TRP A 97 1.07 -7.76 13.37
CA TRP A 97 0.23 -8.89 13.02
C TRP A 97 1.03 -10.05 12.41
N VAL A 98 1.95 -9.76 11.48
CA VAL A 98 2.86 -10.77 10.89
C VAL A 98 3.82 -11.33 11.93
N ALA A 99 4.30 -10.51 12.85
CA ALA A 99 5.13 -10.95 13.97
C ALA A 99 4.36 -11.75 15.04
N GLN A 100 3.05 -12.00 14.84
CA GLN A 100 2.16 -12.65 15.80
C GLN A 100 2.09 -11.94 17.16
N VAL A 101 2.35 -10.64 17.17
CA VAL A 101 2.15 -9.77 18.33
C VAL A 101 0.73 -9.23 18.29
N GLU A 102 0.13 -9.03 19.47
CA GLU A 102 -1.19 -8.42 19.58
C GLU A 102 -1.18 -7.01 19.00
N VAL A 103 -2.11 -6.74 18.07
CA VAL A 103 -2.31 -5.39 17.52
C VAL A 103 -3.21 -4.63 18.49
N PRO A 104 -2.79 -3.48 19.03
CA PRO A 104 -3.62 -2.70 19.95
C PRO A 104 -4.96 -2.33 19.30
N ALA A 105 -6.03 -2.27 20.10
CA ALA A 105 -7.38 -1.95 19.59
C ALA A 105 -7.47 -0.61 18.85
N ASN A 106 -6.67 0.38 19.28
CA ASN A 106 -6.58 1.70 18.64
C ASN A 106 -5.45 1.81 17.59
N GLY A 107 -4.82 0.67 17.26
CA GLY A 107 -3.61 0.59 16.46
C GLY A 107 -2.36 1.02 17.21
N VAL A 108 -1.20 0.79 16.59
CA VAL A 108 0.10 1.19 17.11
C VAL A 108 0.17 2.71 17.24
N ALA A 109 0.52 3.17 18.44
CA ALA A 109 0.89 4.56 18.67
C ALA A 109 2.31 4.79 18.14
N SER A 110 2.48 5.81 17.31
CA SER A 110 3.78 6.19 16.75
C SER A 110 3.77 7.67 16.44
N THR A 111 4.85 8.35 16.81
CA THR A 111 5.10 9.76 16.52
C THR A 111 6.38 9.86 15.72
N VAL A 112 6.37 10.68 14.68
CA VAL A 112 7.51 10.99 13.82
C VAL A 112 7.36 12.48 13.50
N ASP A 113 8.41 13.26 13.72
CA ASP A 113 8.44 14.67 13.34
C ASP A 113 9.16 14.88 11.99
N GLU A 114 9.22 16.12 11.52
CA GLU A 114 9.89 16.44 10.26
C GLU A 114 11.40 16.23 10.30
N GLU A 115 12.02 16.32 11.48
CA GLU A 115 13.46 16.14 11.63
C GLU A 115 13.81 14.65 11.56
N ASP A 116 13.01 13.79 12.19
CA ASP A 116 13.09 12.34 12.06
C ASP A 116 13.07 11.90 10.59
N LEU A 117 12.18 12.47 9.77
CA LEU A 117 12.07 12.13 8.35
C LEU A 117 13.30 12.54 7.52
N LYS A 118 14.09 13.52 8.00
CA LYS A 118 15.29 13.99 7.31
C LYS A 118 16.54 13.19 7.69
N GLN A 119 16.49 12.43 8.78
CA GLN A 119 17.61 11.60 9.20
C GLN A 119 17.95 10.58 8.12
N ASN A 120 19.24 10.45 7.82
CA ASN A 120 19.79 9.47 6.88
C ASN A 120 19.27 9.58 5.43
N LEU A 121 18.71 10.73 5.02
CA LEU A 121 18.38 10.95 3.62
C LEU A 121 19.64 11.13 2.77
N ASP A 122 19.68 10.42 1.64
CA ASP A 122 20.72 10.64 0.64
C ASP A 122 20.63 12.07 0.06
N PRO A 123 21.77 12.74 -0.18
CA PRO A 123 21.78 14.02 -0.87
C PRO A 123 21.12 13.90 -2.25
N LYS A 124 20.09 14.71 -2.52
CA LYS A 124 19.51 14.76 -3.87
C LYS A 124 20.43 15.49 -4.84
N GLY A 125 20.58 14.94 -6.05
CA GLY A 125 21.18 15.62 -7.19
C GLY A 125 22.71 15.69 -7.17
N LYS A 126 23.37 14.75 -6.49
CA LYS A 126 24.79 14.46 -6.71
C LYS A 126 24.96 13.42 -7.81
#